data_AF-A0A847VKM0-F1
#
_entry.id   AF-A0A847VKM0-F1
#
_cell.length_a   1.000
_cell.length_b   1.000
_cell.length_c   1.000
_cell.angle_alpha   90.00
_cell.angle_beta   90.00
_cell.angle_gamma   90.00
#
_symmetry.space_group_name_H-M   'P 1'
#
loop_
_entity.id
_entity.type
_entity.pdbx_description
1 polymer ?
#
loop_
_entity_poly.entity_id
_entity_poly.type
_entity_poly.pdbx_seq_one_letter_code
_entity_poly.pdbx_strand_id
1 'polypeptide(L)'
;MEVRPPSLCHAPDSAWQRIMFWLLAPAPYDAAPPLGRMPSVRTDFLATIADIDTSGADALRERIAASGSLRDLWHLRSELYRIIGLAHAQAEADRRLALLARHFPTRAPRPQLAPL
;
A
#
# COMPACT_ATOMS: atom_id res chain seq x y z
N MET A 1 16.07 7.60 38.68
CA MET A 1 15.44 8.61 37.80
C MET A 1 15.66 8.15 36.38
N GLU A 2 14.65 7.52 35.79
CA GLU A 2 14.76 6.91 34.46
C GLU A 2 14.10 7.84 33.44
N VAL A 3 14.91 8.34 32.52
CA VAL A 3 14.52 9.33 31.50
C VAL A 3 13.73 8.59 30.41
N ARG A 4 12.42 8.89 30.33
CA ARG A 4 11.55 8.44 29.23
C ARG A 4 12.00 9.09 27.91
N PRO A 5 12.07 8.37 26.78
CA PRO A 5 12.36 9.01 25.51
C PRO A 5 11.15 9.87 25.08
N PRO A 6 11.39 11.12 24.63
CA PRO A 6 10.34 12.06 24.31
C PRO A 6 9.64 11.70 23.00
N SER A 7 8.35 12.02 22.99
CA SER A 7 7.41 11.99 21.88
C SER A 7 8.00 12.48 20.55
N LEU A 8 8.04 11.62 19.54
CA LEU A 8 8.07 12.00 18.13
C LEU A 8 7.17 11.06 17.31
N CYS A 9 5.95 10.82 17.81
CA CYS A 9 4.85 10.48 16.91
C CYS A 9 4.41 11.79 16.24
N HIS A 10 5.13 12.20 15.20
CA HIS A 10 4.56 13.09 14.21
C HIS A 10 3.35 12.33 13.66
N ALA A 11 2.15 12.65 14.15
CA ALA A 11 0.93 12.04 13.64
C ALA A 11 0.88 12.40 12.15
N PRO A 12 0.99 11.42 11.24
CA PRO A 12 1.00 11.76 9.83
C PRO A 12 -0.43 12.17 9.44
N ASP A 13 -0.54 13.33 8.81
CA ASP A 13 -1.82 13.93 8.37
C ASP A 13 -2.50 13.13 7.25
N SER A 14 -1.71 12.34 6.50
CA SER A 14 -2.26 11.51 5.43
C SER A 14 -2.28 10.03 5.82
N ALA A 15 -3.39 9.35 5.48
CA ALA A 15 -3.48 7.90 5.52
C ALA A 15 -2.29 7.24 4.79
N TRP A 16 -1.76 7.90 3.75
CA TRP A 16 -0.60 7.49 2.97
C TRP A 16 0.71 7.42 3.78
N GLN A 17 1.03 8.45 4.56
CA GLN A 17 2.25 8.46 5.39
C GLN A 17 2.19 7.43 6.52
N ARG A 18 0.99 7.18 7.07
CA ARG A 18 0.80 6.10 8.06
C ARG A 18 1.18 4.76 7.45
N ILE A 19 0.79 4.52 6.19
CA ILE A 19 1.11 3.25 5.53
C ILE A 19 2.59 3.17 5.12
N MET A 20 3.23 4.29 4.73
CA MET A 20 4.69 4.35 4.49
C MET A 20 5.51 3.92 5.73
N PHE A 21 5.11 4.37 6.92
CA PHE A 21 5.79 4.02 8.18
C PHE A 21 5.80 2.51 8.44
N TRP A 22 4.72 1.80 8.07
CA TRP A 22 4.59 0.36 8.27
C TRP A 22 5.42 -0.49 7.30
N LEU A 23 5.78 0.04 6.12
CA LEU A 23 6.61 -0.68 5.15
C LEU A 23 8.12 -0.52 5.35
N LEU A 24 8.55 0.61 5.92
CA LEU A 24 9.97 0.84 6.26
C LEU A 24 10.36 0.24 7.61
N ALA A 25 9.41 -0.08 8.48
CA ALA A 25 9.69 -0.86 9.69
C ALA A 25 10.24 -2.25 9.26
N PRO A 26 11.43 -2.66 9.74
CA PRO A 26 12.00 -3.95 9.37
C PRO A 26 11.08 -5.07 9.87
N ALA A 27 10.35 -5.70 8.95
CA ALA A 27 9.49 -6.83 9.29
C ALA A 27 10.34 -8.09 9.41
N PRO A 28 10.13 -8.94 10.45
CA PRO A 28 10.73 -10.25 10.50
C PRO A 28 10.15 -11.11 9.37
N TYR A 29 11.01 -11.95 8.79
CA TYR A 29 10.94 -12.60 7.50
C TYR A 29 9.84 -13.68 7.32
N ASP A 30 8.78 -13.70 8.12
CA ASP A 30 7.98 -14.93 8.32
C ASP A 30 6.46 -14.76 8.22
N ALA A 31 5.98 -14.26 7.09
CA ALA A 31 4.57 -14.38 6.71
C ALA A 31 4.43 -14.31 5.19
N ALA A 32 4.89 -15.35 4.49
CA ALA A 32 4.52 -15.55 3.10
C ALA A 32 2.98 -15.63 3.02
N PRO A 33 2.29 -14.71 2.33
CA PRO A 33 0.85 -14.81 2.14
C PRO A 33 0.54 -16.09 1.35
N PRO A 34 -0.64 -16.72 1.53
CA PRO A 34 -1.03 -17.86 0.72
C PRO A 34 -0.91 -17.49 -0.77
N LEU A 35 -0.21 -18.34 -1.52
CA LEU A 35 0.28 -18.10 -2.88
C LEU A 35 -0.82 -17.73 -3.91
N GLY A 36 -2.10 -17.81 -3.54
CA GLY A 36 -3.26 -17.41 -4.35
C GLY A 36 -3.72 -15.96 -4.21
N ARG A 37 -3.14 -15.15 -3.31
CA ARG A 37 -3.57 -13.75 -3.11
C ARG A 37 -3.07 -12.80 -4.21
N MET A 38 -1.87 -13.04 -4.73
CA MET A 38 -1.19 -12.12 -5.65
C MET A 38 -1.97 -11.86 -6.95
N PRO A 39 -2.53 -12.88 -7.63
CA PRO A 39 -3.31 -12.66 -8.86
C PRO A 39 -4.52 -11.76 -8.62
N SER A 40 -5.25 -11.99 -7.51
CA SER A 40 -6.40 -11.17 -7.13
C SER A 40 -6.00 -9.72 -6.82
N VAL A 41 -4.86 -9.50 -6.16
CA VAL A 41 -4.36 -8.13 -5.92
C VAL A 41 -3.99 -7.45 -7.24
N ARG A 42 -3.34 -8.14 -8.18
CA ARG A 42 -3.03 -7.57 -9.50
C ARG A 42 -4.30 -7.18 -10.26
N THR A 43 -5.32 -8.04 -10.26
CA THR A 43 -6.62 -7.75 -10.89
C THR A 43 -7.25 -6.48 -10.31
N ASP A 44 -7.25 -6.33 -8.99
CA ASP A 44 -7.82 -5.15 -8.34
C ASP A 44 -7.03 -3.88 -8.68
N PHE A 45 -5.71 -3.96 -8.79
CA PHE A 45 -4.88 -2.83 -9.25
C PHE A 45 -5.16 -2.45 -10.70
N LEU A 46 -5.32 -3.43 -11.60
CA LEU A 46 -5.67 -3.18 -13.00
C LEU A 46 -7.07 -2.57 -13.12
N ALA A 47 -8.04 -3.04 -12.32
CA ALA A 47 -9.39 -2.50 -12.30
C ALA A 47 -9.43 -1.01 -11.94
N THR A 48 -8.53 -0.54 -11.06
CA THR A 48 -8.44 0.89 -10.69
C THR A 48 -7.99 1.84 -11.80
N ILE A 49 -7.41 1.32 -12.88
CA ILE A 49 -6.99 2.11 -14.06
C ILE A 49 -7.63 1.62 -15.35
N ALA A 50 -8.66 0.77 -15.26
CA ALA A 50 -9.29 0.18 -16.44
C ALA A 50 -9.98 1.23 -17.33
N ASP A 51 -10.36 2.37 -16.77
CA ASP A 51 -11.03 3.49 -17.44
C ASP A 51 -10.07 4.57 -17.96
N ILE A 52 -8.75 4.39 -17.78
CA ILE A 52 -7.74 5.38 -18.17
C ILE A 52 -6.97 4.89 -19.40
N ASP A 53 -7.28 5.41 -20.58
CA ASP A 53 -6.61 5.05 -21.83
C ASP A 53 -5.52 6.06 -22.19
N THR A 54 -4.41 6.01 -21.45
CA THR A 54 -3.22 6.83 -21.71
C THR A 54 -2.00 5.93 -21.85
N SER A 55 -1.00 6.37 -22.62
CA SER A 55 0.27 5.64 -22.76
C SER A 55 0.97 5.40 -21.42
N GLY A 56 0.81 6.32 -20.46
CA GLY A 56 1.27 6.14 -19.08
C GLY A 56 0.52 5.04 -18.33
N ALA A 57 -0.79 4.91 -18.55
CA ALA A 57 -1.59 3.83 -17.98
C ALA A 57 -1.23 2.47 -18.60
N ASP A 58 -0.95 2.40 -19.91
CA ASP A 58 -0.49 1.18 -20.58
C ASP A 58 0.84 0.69 -20.01
N ALA A 59 1.83 1.58 -19.88
CA ALA A 59 3.11 1.25 -19.26
C ALA A 59 2.93 0.80 -17.79
N LEU A 60 1.98 1.39 -17.07
CA LEU A 60 1.67 0.97 -15.71
C LEU A 60 1.01 -0.43 -15.67
N ARG A 61 0.12 -0.75 -16.61
CA ARG A 61 -0.50 -2.10 -16.72
C ARG A 61 0.55 -3.18 -16.94
N GLU A 62 1.52 -2.94 -17.83
CA GLU A 62 2.63 -3.87 -18.07
C GLU A 62 3.46 -4.10 -16.80
N ARG A 63 3.76 -3.03 -16.05
CA ARG A 63 4.52 -3.13 -14.80
C ARG A 63 3.74 -3.82 -13.68
N ILE A 64 2.43 -3.62 -13.59
CA ILE A 64 1.56 -4.36 -12.67
C ILE A 64 1.57 -5.84 -13.04
N ALA A 65 1.49 -6.19 -14.33
CA ALA A 65 1.55 -7.57 -14.80
C ALA A 65 2.90 -8.24 -14.48
N ALA A 66 4.01 -7.51 -14.63
CA ALA A 66 5.37 -7.99 -14.34
C ALA A 66 5.71 -8.08 -12.83
N SER A 67 4.91 -7.46 -11.96
CA SER A 67 5.21 -7.40 -10.51
C SER A 67 5.19 -8.77 -9.83
N GLY A 68 6.30 -9.17 -9.20
CA GLY A 68 6.44 -10.47 -8.53
C GLY A 68 6.05 -10.44 -7.05
N SER A 69 6.00 -9.25 -6.44
CA SER A 69 5.82 -9.09 -5.00
C SER A 69 4.80 -8.01 -4.65
N LEU A 70 4.17 -8.15 -3.47
CA LEU A 70 3.33 -7.11 -2.87
C LEU A 70 4.11 -5.82 -2.64
N ARG A 71 5.43 -5.91 -2.41
CA ARG A 71 6.32 -4.75 -2.29
C ARG A 71 6.39 -3.98 -3.60
N ASP A 72 6.52 -4.67 -4.73
CA ASP A 72 6.62 -4.04 -6.05
C ASP A 72 5.31 -3.33 -6.40
N LEU A 73 4.17 -4.01 -6.20
CA LEU A 73 2.84 -3.42 -6.37
C LEU A 73 2.61 -2.20 -5.47
N TRP A 74 3.15 -2.25 -4.26
CA TRP A 74 3.10 -1.11 -3.34
C TRP A 74 3.86 0.11 -3.88
N HIS A 75 5.05 -0.10 -4.46
CA HIS A 75 5.82 0.98 -5.07
C HIS A 75 5.11 1.61 -6.28
N LEU A 76 4.28 0.85 -6.99
CA LEU A 76 3.48 1.36 -8.11
C LEU A 76 2.34 2.31 -7.69
N ARG A 77 2.02 2.40 -6.39
CA ARG A 77 0.91 3.26 -5.92
C ARG A 77 1.14 4.75 -6.12
N SER A 78 2.39 5.24 -6.05
CA SER A 78 2.69 6.66 -6.33
C SER A 78 2.43 7.00 -7.80
N GLU A 79 2.79 6.08 -8.70
CA GLU A 79 2.57 6.20 -10.13
C GLU A 79 1.11 6.04 -10.51
N LEU A 80 0.41 5.09 -9.87
CA LEU A 80 -1.03 4.92 -9.94
C LEU A 80 -1.77 6.19 -9.53
N TYR A 81 -1.38 6.78 -8.39
CA TYR A 81 -1.95 8.03 -7.89
C TYR A 81 -1.74 9.19 -8.86
N ARG A 82 -0.53 9.30 -9.43
CA ARG A 82 -0.22 10.31 -10.44
C ARG A 82 -1.09 10.14 -11.68
N ILE A 83 -1.20 8.93 -12.22
CA ILE A 83 -1.97 8.66 -13.44
C ILE A 83 -3.46 8.92 -13.23
N ILE A 84 -4.05 8.44 -12.13
CA ILE A 84 -5.46 8.70 -11.80
C ILE A 84 -5.68 10.19 -11.54
N GLY A 85 -4.75 10.84 -10.83
CA GLY A 85 -4.82 12.26 -10.53
C GLY A 85 -4.72 13.17 -11.76
N LEU A 86 -4.01 12.73 -12.80
CA LEU A 86 -3.93 13.40 -14.10
C LEU A 86 -5.15 13.13 -14.99
N ALA A 87 -5.70 11.91 -14.96
CA ALA A 87 -6.85 11.53 -15.79
C ALA A 87 -8.19 12.02 -15.22
N HIS A 88 -8.32 12.08 -13.89
CA HIS A 88 -9.54 12.47 -13.20
C HIS A 88 -9.27 13.65 -12.26
N ALA A 89 -9.00 13.36 -10.98
CA ALA A 89 -8.74 14.33 -9.94
C ALA A 89 -8.03 13.65 -8.77
N GLN A 90 -7.36 14.44 -7.94
CA GLN A 90 -6.64 13.95 -6.76
C GLN A 90 -7.57 13.23 -5.77
N ALA A 91 -8.80 13.72 -5.59
CA ALA A 91 -9.80 13.08 -4.74
C ALA A 91 -10.22 11.68 -5.23
N GLU A 92 -10.25 11.46 -6.54
CA GLU A 92 -10.54 10.15 -7.14
C GLU A 92 -9.35 9.20 -6.96
N ALA A 93 -8.13 9.72 -7.10
CA ALA A 93 -6.92 8.95 -6.81
C ALA A 93 -6.90 8.48 -5.35
N ASP A 94 -7.21 9.35 -4.39
CA ASP A 94 -7.33 8.98 -2.98
C ASP A 94 -8.39 7.89 -2.74
N ARG A 95 -9.59 8.05 -3.32
CA ARG A 95 -10.68 7.07 -3.21
C ARG A 95 -10.24 5.69 -3.72
N ARG A 96 -9.65 5.64 -4.91
CA ARG A 96 -9.17 4.39 -5.53
C ARG A 96 -8.03 3.77 -4.75
N LEU A 97 -7.07 4.57 -4.26
CA LEU A 97 -5.98 4.08 -3.43
C LEU A 97 -6.45 3.54 -2.06
N ALA A 98 -7.52 4.12 -1.50
CA ALA A 98 -8.13 3.66 -0.26
C ALA A 98 -8.81 2.29 -0.44
N LEU A 99 -9.48 2.04 -1.57
CA LEU A 99 -10.03 0.72 -1.89
C LEU A 99 -8.92 -0.34 -1.95
N LEU A 100 -7.75 0.01 -2.50
CA LEU A 100 -6.60 -0.89 -2.55
C LEU A 100 -5.93 -1.11 -1.17
N ALA A 101 -6.20 -0.27 -0.18
CA ALA A 101 -5.60 -0.40 1.16
C ALA A 101 -6.00 -1.71 1.86
N ARG A 102 -7.17 -2.29 1.52
CA ARG A 102 -7.62 -3.60 2.04
C ARG A 102 -6.65 -4.75 1.73
N HIS A 103 -5.85 -4.63 0.67
CA HIS A 103 -4.86 -5.64 0.30
C HIS A 103 -3.62 -5.60 1.20
N PHE A 104 -3.45 -4.53 1.98
CA PHE A 104 -2.34 -4.32 2.91
C PHE A 104 -2.89 -4.27 4.34
N PRO A 105 -3.29 -5.41 4.92
CA PRO A 105 -3.90 -5.43 6.24
C PRO A 105 -2.92 -4.86 7.28
N THR A 106 -3.38 -3.87 8.03
CA THR A 106 -2.77 -3.41 9.27
C THR A 106 -2.63 -4.62 10.20
N ARG A 107 -1.42 -4.93 10.66
CA ARG A 107 -1.27 -5.92 11.74
C ARG A 107 -2.15 -5.46 12.91
N ALA A 108 -3.08 -6.31 13.34
CA ALA A 108 -3.69 -6.14 14.64
C ALA A 108 -2.55 -6.06 15.68
N PRO A 109 -2.65 -5.14 16.67
CA PRO A 109 -1.69 -5.12 17.77
C PRO A 109 -1.66 -6.52 18.37
N ARG A 110 -0.46 -7.13 18.37
CA ARG A 110 -0.22 -8.45 18.96
C ARG A 110 -0.84 -8.43 20.37
N PRO A 111 -1.85 -9.25 20.69
CA PRO A 111 -2.27 -9.40 22.07
C PRO A 111 -1.03 -9.80 22.85
N GLN A 112 -0.64 -8.95 23.80
CA GLN A 112 0.52 -9.17 24.63
C GLN A 112 0.25 -10.47 25.38
N LEU A 113 1.00 -11.51 25.05
CA LEU A 113 0.96 -12.78 25.74
C LEU A 113 1.42 -12.49 27.17
N ALA A 114 0.47 -12.41 28.10
CA ALA A 114 0.76 -12.18 29.51
C ALA A 114 1.55 -13.37 30.07
N PRO A 115 2.65 -13.15 30.81
CA PRO A 115 3.32 -14.23 31.53
C PRO A 115 2.50 -14.59 32.78
N LEU A 116 2.39 -15.88 33.06
CA LEU A 116 1.84 -16.46 34.29
C LEU A 116 2.82 -16.30 35.46
#